data_AF-X0Y979-F1
#
_entry.id   AF-X0Y979-F1
#
_cell.length_a   1.000
_cell.length_b   1.000
_cell.length_c   1.000
_cell.angle_alpha   90.00
_cell.angle_beta   90.00
_cell.angle_gamma   90.00
#
_symmetry.space_group_name_H-M   'P 1'
#
loop_
_entity.id
_entity.type
_entity.pdbx_description
1 polymer ?
#
loop_
_entity_poly.entity_id
_entity_poly.type
_entity_poly.pdbx_seq_one_letter_code
_entity_poly.pdbx_strand_id
1 'polypeptide(L)'
;AWYPNTTWNPYGSSISIFNSYEFYKGRTTYAEIGGCYYAARLAVNELLNKERRQAGAIIMRESHPGYIMPIGVWNVRESVRRALKEPYRKFDTLHEALIHASEKMDIPLQRWIKN
;
A
#
# COMPACT_ATOMS: atom_id res chain seq x y z
N ALA A 1 -2.58 -1.97 6.40
CA ALA A 1 -3.10 -2.65 7.60
C ALA A 1 -2.14 -2.48 8.78
N TRP A 2 -2.69 -2.26 9.96
CA TRP A 2 -1.95 -2.08 11.21
C TRP A 2 -2.29 -3.21 12.19
N TYR A 3 -1.31 -4.06 12.49
CA TYR A 3 -1.47 -5.11 13.48
C TYR A 3 -1.64 -4.54 14.90
N PRO A 4 -2.33 -5.26 15.80
CA PRO A 4 -2.36 -4.94 17.23
C PRO A 4 -0.96 -4.68 17.80
N ASN A 5 -0.86 -3.79 18.78
CA ASN A 5 0.40 -3.40 19.43
C ASN A 5 1.43 -2.72 18.50
N THR A 6 0.97 -2.10 17.41
CA THR A 6 1.81 -1.21 16.58
C THR A 6 1.52 0.25 16.91
N THR A 7 2.42 1.17 16.56
CA THR A 7 2.24 2.60 16.83
C THR A 7 0.93 3.18 16.30
N TRP A 8 0.37 2.57 15.25
CA TRP A 8 -0.86 3.00 14.58
C TRP A 8 -2.08 2.13 14.95
N ASN A 9 -1.89 1.12 15.79
CA ASN A 9 -2.96 0.33 16.41
C ASN A 9 -2.54 -0.11 17.84
N PRO A 10 -2.32 0.84 18.77
CA PRO A 10 -1.74 0.55 20.09
C PRO A 10 -2.73 -0.16 21.03
N TYR A 11 -4.05 0.01 20.82
CA TYR A 11 -5.09 -0.52 21.71
C TYR A 11 -6.10 -1.44 21.00
N GLY A 12 -5.95 -1.70 19.71
CA GLY A 12 -6.91 -2.54 18.98
C GLY A 12 -6.66 -4.02 19.22
N SER A 13 -7.73 -4.75 19.52
CA SER A 13 -7.74 -6.22 19.66
C SER A 13 -7.71 -6.97 18.32
N SER A 14 -7.82 -6.26 17.20
CA SER A 14 -7.80 -6.83 15.85
C SER A 14 -7.07 -5.94 14.85
N ILE A 15 -6.67 -6.51 13.71
CA ILE A 15 -5.95 -5.81 12.65
C ILE A 15 -6.85 -4.75 12.01
N SER A 16 -6.43 -3.48 12.07
CA SER A 16 -7.14 -2.36 11.43
C SER A 16 -6.66 -2.20 9.99
N ILE A 17 -7.60 -2.31 9.04
CA ILE A 17 -7.33 -2.07 7.62
C ILE A 17 -7.91 -0.71 7.27
N PHE A 18 -7.08 0.14 6.69
CA PHE A 18 -7.48 1.43 6.15
C PHE A 18 -7.06 1.49 4.69
N ASN A 19 -7.92 2.08 3.86
CA ASN A 19 -7.71 2.31 2.45
C ASN A 19 -8.00 3.79 2.13
N SER A 20 -7.26 4.31 1.17
CA SER A 20 -7.55 5.58 0.48
C SER A 20 -7.30 5.35 -1.00
N TYR A 21 -8.20 5.85 -1.84
CA TYR A 21 -8.12 5.67 -3.28
C TYR A 21 -8.48 6.96 -4.02
N GLU A 22 -8.13 7.02 -5.29
CA GLU A 22 -8.64 7.99 -6.25
C GLU A 22 -8.92 7.29 -7.58
N PHE A 23 -9.93 7.78 -8.29
CA PHE A 23 -10.19 7.35 -9.66
C PHE A 23 -9.55 8.32 -10.65
N TYR A 24 -9.80 8.12 -11.94
CA TYR A 24 -9.23 8.92 -13.02
C TYR A 24 -9.39 10.45 -12.83
N LYS A 25 -10.49 10.91 -12.24
CA LYS A 25 -10.75 12.34 -11.99
C LYS A 25 -9.93 12.91 -10.82
N GLY A 26 -9.11 12.09 -10.17
CA GLY A 26 -8.38 12.44 -8.96
C GLY A 26 -9.31 12.57 -7.75
N ARG A 27 -8.79 13.25 -6.71
CA ARG A 27 -9.46 13.45 -5.42
C ARG A 27 -9.50 14.95 -5.09
N THR A 28 -10.60 15.41 -4.50
CA THR A 28 -10.79 16.79 -4.04
C THR A 28 -10.70 16.95 -2.52
N THR A 29 -10.82 15.86 -1.77
CA THR A 29 -10.74 15.82 -0.30
C THR A 29 -9.38 15.32 0.18
N TYR A 30 -9.05 15.55 1.45
CA TYR A 30 -7.83 15.02 2.05
C TYR A 30 -7.93 13.49 2.27
N ALA A 31 -6.83 12.76 2.10
CA ALA A 31 -6.77 11.30 2.23
C ALA A 31 -7.02 10.79 3.66
N GLU A 32 -7.81 9.72 3.81
CA GLU A 32 -8.14 9.10 5.11
C GLU A 32 -6.89 8.61 5.85
N ILE A 33 -5.97 7.96 5.13
CA ILE A 33 -4.68 7.50 5.67
C ILE A 33 -3.61 8.60 5.72
N GLY A 34 -3.99 9.83 5.37
CA GLY A 34 -3.14 11.02 5.39
C GLY A 34 -1.88 10.91 4.53
N GLY A 35 -0.74 11.36 5.07
CA GLY A 35 0.52 11.51 4.34
C GLY A 35 1.03 10.24 3.66
N CYS A 36 0.69 9.05 4.17
CA CYS A 36 1.10 7.77 3.57
C CYS A 36 0.55 7.62 2.14
N TYR A 37 -0.68 8.07 1.89
CA TYR A 37 -1.30 8.05 0.56
C TYR A 37 -0.49 8.90 -0.43
N TYR A 38 -0.22 10.15 -0.07
CA TYR A 38 0.47 11.09 -0.95
C TYR A 38 1.92 10.65 -1.23
N ALA A 39 2.62 10.10 -0.24
CA ALA A 39 3.96 9.53 -0.43
C ALA A 39 3.96 8.36 -1.41
N ALA A 40 3.01 7.44 -1.26
CA ALA A 40 2.88 6.29 -2.15
C ALA A 40 2.50 6.72 -3.57
N ARG A 41 1.52 7.62 -3.70
CA ARG A 41 1.08 8.20 -4.98
C ARG A 41 2.22 8.90 -5.72
N LEU A 42 3.02 9.72 -5.02
CA LEU A 42 4.16 10.39 -5.61
C LEU A 42 5.16 9.39 -6.20
N ALA A 43 5.54 8.37 -5.45
CA ALA A 43 6.49 7.35 -5.89
C ALA A 43 6.00 6.58 -7.14
N VAL A 44 4.71 6.24 -7.20
CA VAL A 44 4.10 5.61 -8.38
C VAL A 44 4.10 6.54 -9.59
N ASN A 45 3.71 7.79 -9.40
CA ASN A 45 3.65 8.78 -10.47
C ASN A 45 5.04 9.11 -11.04
N GLU A 46 6.09 9.12 -10.22
CA GLU A 46 7.47 9.27 -10.70
C GLU A 46 7.84 8.18 -11.71
N LEU A 47 7.49 6.92 -11.43
CA LEU A 47 7.73 5.81 -12.35
C LEU A 47 6.88 5.94 -13.63
N LEU A 48 5.57 6.12 -13.48
CA LEU A 48 4.65 6.18 -14.62
C LEU A 48 4.97 7.36 -15.55
N ASN A 49 5.35 8.51 -14.99
CA ASN A 49 5.79 9.67 -15.77
C ASN A 49 7.11 9.39 -16.50
N LYS A 50 8.08 8.74 -15.84
CA LYS A 50 9.35 8.34 -16.46
C LYS A 50 9.13 7.34 -17.61
N GLU A 51 8.25 6.37 -17.43
CA GLU A 51 7.91 5.37 -18.45
C GLU A 51 6.95 5.92 -19.53
N ARG A 52 6.37 7.11 -19.33
CA ARG A 52 5.31 7.71 -20.15
C ARG A 52 4.10 6.79 -20.30
N ARG A 53 3.67 6.19 -19.20
CA ARG A 53 2.53 5.25 -19.16
C ARG A 53 1.45 5.73 -18.21
N GLN A 54 0.22 5.30 -18.49
CA GLN A 54 -0.91 5.46 -17.58
C GLN A 54 -1.34 4.07 -17.09
N ALA A 55 -1.53 3.92 -15.79
CA ALA A 55 -1.96 2.67 -15.17
C ALA A 55 -2.70 2.94 -13.86
N GLY A 56 -3.57 2.00 -13.46
CA GLY A 56 -4.01 1.91 -12.08
C GLY A 56 -2.92 1.26 -11.22
N ALA A 57 -2.82 1.68 -9.96
CA ALA A 57 -1.87 1.12 -9.01
C ALA A 57 -2.57 0.75 -7.70
N ILE A 58 -2.26 -0.43 -7.17
CA ILE A 58 -2.74 -0.91 -5.87
C ILE A 58 -1.50 -1.19 -5.02
N ILE A 59 -1.46 -0.62 -3.82
CA ILE A 59 -0.36 -0.81 -2.88
C ILE A 59 -0.94 -1.47 -1.63
N MET A 60 -0.52 -2.70 -1.38
CA MET A 60 -0.86 -3.44 -0.16
C MET A 60 0.34 -3.37 0.78
N ARG A 61 0.09 -2.95 2.03
CA ARG A 61 1.15 -2.80 3.03
C ARG A 61 0.66 -3.26 4.39
N GLU A 62 1.46 -4.12 5.01
CA GLU A 62 1.27 -4.61 6.37
C GLU A 62 2.32 -3.99 7.29
N SER A 63 1.88 -3.53 8.47
CA SER A 63 2.78 -3.10 9.53
C SER A 63 2.71 -4.14 10.64
N HIS A 64 3.71 -5.01 10.72
CA HIS A 64 3.76 -6.11 11.69
C HIS A 64 4.23 -5.64 13.07
N PRO A 65 3.90 -6.39 14.14
CA PRO A 65 4.45 -6.16 15.48
C PRO A 65 5.98 -6.25 15.44
N GLY A 66 6.69 -5.28 16.01
CA GLY A 66 8.15 -5.11 15.87
C GLY A 66 8.56 -3.87 15.09
N TYR A 67 7.63 -3.22 14.40
CA TYR A 67 7.82 -1.87 13.87
C TYR A 67 7.72 -0.83 15.03
N ILE A 68 8.82 -0.68 15.78
CA ILE A 68 8.88 0.12 17.02
C ILE A 68 9.03 1.62 16.73
N MET A 69 9.58 1.99 15.56
CA MET A 69 9.90 3.38 15.21
C MET A 69 8.86 3.99 14.25
N PRO A 70 8.18 5.09 14.61
CA PRO A 70 7.27 5.80 13.71
C PRO A 70 8.04 6.64 12.68
N ILE A 71 8.73 5.97 11.75
CA ILE A 71 9.44 6.65 10.64
C ILE A 71 8.44 7.30 9.65
N GLY A 72 7.14 7.03 9.82
CA GLY A 72 6.05 7.78 9.21
C GLY A 72 6.04 7.77 7.68
N VAL A 73 5.73 8.94 7.11
CA VAL A 73 5.52 9.15 5.66
C VAL A 73 6.77 8.84 4.83
N TRP A 74 7.96 9.11 5.38
CA TRP A 74 9.22 8.85 4.68
C TRP A 74 9.41 7.36 4.39
N ASN A 75 9.12 6.49 5.35
CA ASN A 75 9.29 5.05 5.17
C ASN A 75 8.41 4.51 4.04
N VAL A 76 7.17 5.00 3.94
CA VAL A 76 6.26 4.62 2.85
C VAL A 76 6.84 5.05 1.52
N ARG A 77 7.32 6.29 1.40
CA ARG A 77 7.90 6.81 0.16
C ARG A 77 9.10 5.97 -0.30
N GLU A 78 10.06 5.73 0.59
CA GLU A 78 11.29 5.00 0.22
C GLU A 78 11.02 3.51 -0.03
N SER A 79 10.13 2.89 0.75
CA SER A 79 9.74 1.48 0.52
C SER A 79 9.07 1.30 -0.84
N VAL A 80 8.13 2.18 -1.21
CA VAL A 80 7.44 2.10 -2.50
C VAL A 80 8.40 2.36 -3.65
N ARG A 81 9.26 3.39 -3.55
CA ARG A 81 10.30 3.66 -4.57
C ARG A 81 11.25 2.49 -4.76
N ARG A 82 11.65 1.84 -3.68
CA ARG A 82 12.52 0.66 -3.74
C ARG A 82 11.80 -0.49 -4.44
N ALA A 83 10.56 -0.80 -4.04
CA ALA A 83 9.76 -1.85 -4.65
C ALA A 83 9.58 -1.65 -6.17
N LEU A 84 9.37 -0.40 -6.62
CA LEU A 84 9.24 -0.04 -8.03
C LEU A 84 10.55 -0.12 -8.84
N LYS A 85 11.71 -0.24 -8.19
CA LYS A 85 13.03 -0.40 -8.84
C LYS A 85 13.49 -1.85 -8.86
N GLU A 86 12.94 -2.70 -7.99
CA GLU A 86 13.28 -4.12 -7.94
C GLU A 86 12.62 -4.89 -9.10
N PRO A 87 13.14 -6.07 -9.47
CA PRO A 87 12.51 -6.92 -10.48
C PRO A 87 11.07 -7.27 -10.10
N TYR A 88 10.15 -7.14 -11.06
CA TYR A 88 8.74 -7.44 -10.87
C TYR A 88 8.33 -8.69 -11.64
N ARG A 89 7.21 -9.30 -11.24
CA ARG A 89 6.55 -10.38 -11.98
C ARG A 89 5.39 -9.81 -12.78
N LYS A 90 5.25 -10.29 -14.02
CA LYS A 90 4.12 -10.00 -14.89
C LYS A 90 3.11 -11.14 -14.79
N PHE A 91 1.84 -10.78 -14.83
CA PHE A 91 0.71 -11.70 -14.80
C PHE A 91 -0.27 -11.28 -15.88
N ASP A 92 -0.99 -12.25 -16.45
CA ASP A 92 -1.96 -11.97 -17.51
C ASP A 92 -3.30 -11.53 -16.92
N THR A 93 -3.58 -11.93 -15.68
CA THR A 93 -4.81 -11.55 -14.96
C THR A 93 -4.54 -10.92 -13.60
N LEU A 94 -5.46 -10.05 -13.18
CA LEU A 94 -5.44 -9.50 -11.81
C LEU A 94 -5.56 -10.62 -10.77
N HIS A 95 -6.32 -11.67 -11.06
CA HIS A 95 -6.53 -12.78 -10.14
C HIS A 95 -5.21 -13.50 -9.81
N GLU A 96 -4.39 -13.81 -10.82
CA GLU A 96 -3.06 -14.39 -10.64
C GLU A 96 -2.14 -13.48 -9.81
N ALA A 97 -2.15 -12.17 -10.10
CA ALA A 97 -1.36 -11.21 -9.35
C ALA A 97 -1.76 -11.15 -7.86
N LEU A 98 -3.06 -11.22 -7.57
CA LEU A 98 -3.57 -11.23 -6.19
C LEU A 98 -3.27 -12.54 -5.45
N ILE A 99 -3.35 -13.70 -6.13
CA ILE A 99 -2.94 -14.98 -5.56
C ILE A 99 -1.46 -14.91 -5.18
N HIS A 100 -0.59 -14.46 -6.09
CA HIS A 100 0.83 -14.36 -5.79
C HIS A 100 1.13 -13.38 -4.65
N ALA A 101 0.42 -12.25 -4.60
CA ALA A 101 0.55 -11.32 -3.48
C ALA A 101 0.12 -11.93 -2.14
N SER A 102 -0.92 -12.79 -2.14
CA SER A 102 -1.40 -13.46 -0.93
C SER A 102 -0.38 -14.42 -0.32
N GLU A 103 0.54 -14.98 -1.11
CA GLU A 103 1.65 -15.81 -0.63
C GLU A 103 2.69 -15.01 0.17
N LYS A 104 2.67 -13.67 0.05
CA LYS A 104 3.62 -12.75 0.71
C LYS A 104 3.00 -11.96 1.85
N MET A 105 1.67 -11.95 1.95
CA MET A 105 0.92 -11.21 2.95
C MET A 105 0.52 -12.14 4.09
N ASP A 106 0.64 -11.68 5.33
CA ASP A 106 0.16 -12.45 6.48
C ASP A 106 -1.36 -12.29 6.63
N ILE A 107 -1.95 -11.18 6.14
CA ILE A 107 -3.39 -10.97 6.16
C ILE A 107 -4.03 -11.63 4.95
N PRO A 108 -5.03 -12.52 5.13
CA PRO A 108 -5.73 -13.18 4.03
C PRO A 108 -6.32 -12.18 3.03
N LEU A 109 -6.14 -12.47 1.74
CA LEU A 109 -6.62 -11.63 0.63
C LEU A 109 -8.12 -11.30 0.73
N GLN A 110 -8.93 -12.24 1.20
CA GLN A 110 -10.38 -12.06 1.37
C GLN A 110 -10.70 -10.90 2.33
N ARG A 111 -9.83 -10.65 3.33
CA ARG A 111 -9.98 -9.54 4.26
C ARG A 111 -9.67 -8.20 3.58
N TRP A 112 -8.75 -8.18 2.64
CA TRP A 112 -8.45 -7.00 1.81
C TRP A 112 -9.59 -6.69 0.84
N ILE A 113 -10.16 -7.71 0.19
CA ILE A 113 -11.27 -7.56 -0.78
C ILE A 113 -12.57 -7.08 -0.10
N LYS A 114 -12.80 -7.44 1.15
CA LYS A 114 -14.01 -7.07 1.90
C LYS A 114 -14.04 -5.59 2.33
N ASN A 115 -12.90 -4.90 2.34
CA ASN A 115 -12.77 -3.48 2.72
C ASN A 115 -12.90 -2.55 1.51
#